data_AF-A0A1W6MKF4-F1
#
_entry.id   AF-A0A1W6MKF4-F1
#
_cell.length_a   1.000
_cell.length_b   1.000
_cell.length_c   1.000
_cell.angle_alpha   90.00
_cell.angle_beta   90.00
_cell.angle_gamma   90.00
#
_symmetry.space_group_name_H-M   'P 1'
#
loop_
_entity.id
_entity.type
_entity.pdbx_description
1 polymer ?
#
loop_
_entity_poly.entity_id
_entity_poly.type
_entity_poly.pdbx_seq_one_letter_code
_entity_poly.pdbx_strand_id
1 'polypeptide(L)'
;MNKTKNLWRWSAMAMLSLSLSLVSCEDEITEEKQTTSEDQLFAKSSTEKCEFQPYGLYFNNGVTSDCDHNMMHFPSWESFAQTLEQLETAIDTHEDNFLNSHGHLSEDPLNDLEESISHHPDQPLIDYEDSHHFCSLRKFEEAAENAWLDASDQPGWTFDDWAENQFIVDPVEQTLYNPQNEVMICNFIYKEMAEGWLIVDSTHPDASSALGSANEGNSLEQVIQQFGGNEEQAGAASAEFINPNACFYKSSDSKGVQLSGSYAMKKSNQMRNRTFDFTDAGNTKVFKAFTRNYKKKNSKWRKRRISSSARIYGDTYEKDSSLPANSESDCIFKEEEDVQGRYRKKRRSKAKLRRPYAGGEEIGTIDDALFSEHRQRPFYETLEFEN
;
A
#
# COMPACT_ATOMS: atom_id res chain seq x y z
N MET A 1 16.36 -56.68 31.55
CA MET A 1 16.57 -58.08 31.99
C MET A 1 15.60 -58.39 33.12
N ASN A 2 14.85 -59.51 33.07
CA ASN A 2 14.08 -60.11 34.18
C ASN A 2 12.95 -59.26 34.83
N LYS A 3 11.82 -59.79 35.31
CA LYS A 3 11.10 -61.06 35.02
C LYS A 3 9.68 -60.96 35.58
N THR A 4 8.66 -61.21 34.75
CA THR A 4 7.41 -61.94 35.04
C THR A 4 6.79 -61.98 36.45
N LYS A 5 5.49 -61.63 36.56
CA LYS A 5 4.32 -62.51 36.92
C LYS A 5 3.11 -61.63 37.30
N ASN A 6 2.00 -61.60 36.56
CA ASN A 6 0.91 -62.60 36.46
C ASN A 6 0.15 -62.89 37.76
N LEU A 7 -1.09 -62.40 37.86
CA LEU A 7 -2.34 -63.11 38.24
C LEU A 7 -3.53 -62.19 37.88
N TRP A 8 -4.46 -62.51 36.96
CA TRP A 8 -5.62 -63.43 37.07
C TRP A 8 -6.57 -63.08 38.23
N ARG A 9 -7.92 -63.03 38.13
CA ARG A 9 -9.02 -63.06 37.11
C ARG A 9 -10.27 -62.51 37.90
N TRP A 10 -11.41 -62.05 37.39
CA TRP A 10 -12.45 -62.55 36.46
C TRP A 10 -13.38 -61.32 36.20
N SER A 11 -13.86 -60.98 34.99
CA SER A 11 -15.04 -61.53 34.27
C SER A 11 -16.38 -61.31 34.99
N ALA A 12 -17.51 -60.96 34.34
CA ALA A 12 -17.78 -60.51 32.96
C ALA A 12 -19.27 -60.09 32.78
N MET A 13 -19.59 -59.39 31.69
CA MET A 13 -20.91 -59.35 30.98
C MET A 13 -22.15 -58.77 31.74
N ALA A 14 -23.24 -58.31 31.08
CA ALA A 14 -23.50 -57.76 29.74
C ALA A 14 -24.98 -57.26 29.67
N MET A 15 -25.39 -56.73 28.51
CA MET A 15 -26.75 -56.28 28.10
C MET A 15 -27.18 -54.88 28.59
N LEU A 16 -27.69 -53.92 27.79
CA LEU A 16 -28.30 -53.82 26.44
C LEU A 16 -29.84 -53.67 26.46
N SER A 17 -30.31 -52.41 26.36
CA SER A 17 -31.61 -51.90 25.89
C SER A 17 -31.57 -50.37 26.04
N LEU A 18 -31.63 -49.49 25.04
CA LEU A 18 -32.52 -49.35 23.87
C LEU A 18 -33.99 -49.06 24.23
N SER A 19 -34.36 -47.78 24.26
CA SER A 19 -35.74 -47.30 24.05
C SER A 19 -35.74 -45.80 23.71
N LEU A 20 -36.17 -45.44 22.49
CA LEU A 20 -36.61 -44.07 22.16
C LEU A 20 -37.99 -43.81 22.78
N SER A 21 -38.27 -42.56 23.13
CA SER A 21 -39.61 -41.98 22.99
C SER A 21 -39.56 -40.45 22.90
N LEU A 22 -40.25 -39.91 21.90
CA LEU A 22 -40.40 -38.48 21.60
C LEU A 22 -41.67 -37.92 22.25
N VAL A 23 -41.62 -36.69 22.79
CA VAL A 23 -42.70 -35.69 22.93
C VAL A 23 -41.95 -34.35 23.12
N SER A 24 -41.81 -33.44 22.16
CA SER A 24 -42.80 -32.60 21.47
C SER A 24 -43.49 -31.55 22.35
N CYS A 25 -43.14 -30.28 22.16
CA CYS A 25 -44.08 -29.16 22.22
C CYS A 25 -43.46 -27.93 21.55
N GLU A 26 -44.11 -27.46 20.48
CA GLU A 26 -43.97 -26.09 19.98
C GLU A 26 -44.66 -25.12 20.96
N ASP A 27 -44.14 -23.89 21.10
CA ASP A 27 -44.90 -22.75 20.56
C ASP A 27 -44.05 -21.47 20.46
N GLU A 28 -44.27 -20.84 19.32
CA GLU A 28 -43.76 -19.59 18.76
C GLU A 28 -44.09 -18.33 19.60
N ILE A 29 -43.10 -17.47 19.87
CA ILE A 29 -43.30 -16.01 19.95
C ILE A 29 -42.17 -15.32 19.18
N THR A 30 -42.55 -14.40 18.32
CA THR A 30 -41.73 -13.60 17.42
C THR A 30 -41.00 -12.44 18.11
N GLU A 31 -39.73 -12.24 17.75
CA GLU A 31 -39.14 -10.90 17.64
C GLU A 31 -38.41 -10.79 16.29
N GLU A 32 -38.96 -10.00 15.37
CA GLU A 32 -38.24 -9.59 14.17
C GLU A 32 -37.12 -8.63 14.58
N LYS A 33 -35.87 -9.08 14.45
CA LYS A 33 -34.73 -8.17 14.42
C LYS A 33 -34.19 -8.10 13.00
N GLN A 34 -34.71 -7.15 12.23
CA GLN A 34 -34.07 -6.71 10.99
C GLN A 34 -32.63 -6.31 11.31
N THR A 35 -31.70 -7.19 10.94
CA THR A 35 -30.27 -6.85 10.84
C THR A 35 -29.97 -6.85 9.36
N THR A 36 -29.66 -5.68 8.81
CA THR A 36 -29.60 -5.44 7.38
C THR A 36 -28.55 -6.33 6.71
N SER A 37 -28.92 -6.90 5.57
CA SER A 37 -28.09 -7.83 4.80
C SER A 37 -27.11 -7.08 3.89
N GLU A 38 -25.92 -6.76 4.40
CA GLU A 38 -24.79 -6.28 3.57
C GLU A 38 -23.60 -7.28 3.63
N ASP A 39 -23.30 -7.86 4.80
CA ASP A 39 -22.19 -8.83 4.97
C ASP A 39 -22.36 -10.18 4.25
N GLN A 40 -23.56 -10.51 3.77
CA GLN A 40 -23.85 -11.88 3.27
C GLN A 40 -23.64 -12.09 1.76
N LEU A 41 -23.38 -11.04 0.96
CA LEU A 41 -23.07 -11.23 -0.47
C LEU A 41 -21.66 -11.78 -0.72
N PHE A 42 -20.69 -11.53 0.18
CA PHE A 42 -19.30 -11.95 -0.02
C PHE A 42 -18.94 -13.31 0.61
N ALA A 43 -19.78 -13.85 1.50
CA ALA A 43 -19.53 -15.12 2.20
C ALA A 43 -19.70 -16.39 1.32
N LYS A 44 -19.84 -16.26 -0.01
CA LYS A 44 -20.25 -17.35 -0.89
C LYS A 44 -19.50 -17.45 -2.23
N SER A 45 -18.21 -17.08 -2.26
CA SER A 45 -17.29 -17.51 -3.32
C SER A 45 -15.89 -17.81 -2.80
N SER A 46 -15.28 -18.88 -3.34
CA SER A 46 -13.90 -19.36 -3.12
C SER A 46 -13.37 -19.49 -1.67
N THR A 47 -13.49 -20.70 -1.11
CA THR A 47 -12.48 -21.27 -0.19
C THR A 47 -11.24 -21.81 -0.92
N GLU A 48 -11.10 -21.47 -2.21
CA GLU A 48 -10.00 -21.87 -3.06
C GLU A 48 -8.79 -20.99 -2.77
N LYS A 49 -7.85 -21.51 -1.98
CA LYS A 49 -6.59 -20.81 -1.71
C LYS A 49 -5.79 -20.72 -3.00
N CYS A 50 -5.64 -19.51 -3.51
CA CYS A 50 -4.62 -19.21 -4.51
C CYS A 50 -3.23 -19.48 -3.92
N GLU A 51 -2.60 -20.60 -4.32
CA GLU A 51 -1.28 -21.02 -3.84
C GLU A 51 -0.26 -21.03 -5.01
N PHE A 52 0.39 -19.89 -5.23
CA PHE A 52 1.47 -19.70 -6.21
C PHE A 52 2.46 -18.62 -5.73
N GLN A 53 3.61 -18.49 -6.40
CA GLN A 53 4.52 -17.35 -6.18
C GLN A 53 4.10 -16.16 -7.05
N PRO A 54 4.28 -14.91 -6.60
CA PRO A 54 3.95 -13.73 -7.41
C PRO A 54 4.55 -13.79 -8.81
N TYR A 55 3.77 -13.40 -9.82
CA TYR A 55 4.23 -13.40 -11.20
C TYR A 55 3.59 -12.28 -12.03
N GLY A 56 4.30 -11.83 -13.06
CA GLY A 56 3.74 -10.94 -14.08
C GLY A 56 2.88 -11.74 -15.06
N LEU A 57 1.75 -11.18 -15.49
CA LEU A 57 0.91 -11.70 -16.57
C LEU A 57 0.39 -10.57 -17.48
N TYR A 58 -0.14 -10.96 -18.63
CA TYR A 58 -0.94 -10.07 -19.48
C TYR A 58 -2.42 -10.20 -19.16
N PHE A 59 -3.08 -9.08 -18.86
CA PHE A 59 -4.53 -8.97 -18.76
C PHE A 59 -5.04 -7.85 -19.68
N ASN A 60 -6.10 -8.09 -20.44
CA ASN A 60 -6.70 -7.04 -21.28
C ASN A 60 -7.54 -6.09 -20.41
N ASN A 61 -6.94 -5.01 -19.91
CA ASN A 61 -7.60 -3.97 -19.12
C ASN A 61 -8.22 -2.83 -19.96
N GLY A 62 -8.37 -3.04 -21.28
CA GLY A 62 -8.87 -2.03 -22.22
C GLY A 62 -7.83 -1.01 -22.69
N VAL A 63 -6.60 -1.03 -22.15
CA VAL A 63 -5.51 -0.14 -22.58
C VAL A 63 -4.53 -0.92 -23.47
N THR A 64 -4.21 -0.38 -24.65
CA THR A 64 -3.16 -0.94 -25.51
C THR A 64 -1.80 -0.78 -24.83
N SER A 65 -1.06 -1.88 -24.70
CA SER A 65 0.26 -1.92 -24.06
C SER A 65 1.23 -2.75 -24.89
N ASP A 66 2.45 -2.25 -25.09
CA ASP A 66 3.56 -2.98 -25.73
C ASP A 66 4.30 -3.91 -24.73
N CYS A 67 3.73 -4.14 -23.54
CA CYS A 67 4.34 -4.89 -22.45
C CYS A 67 3.91 -6.35 -22.44
N ASP A 68 4.88 -7.26 -22.42
CA ASP A 68 4.65 -8.72 -22.33
C ASP A 68 3.79 -9.07 -21.12
N HIS A 69 4.06 -8.46 -19.95
CA HIS A 69 3.21 -8.51 -18.77
C HIS A 69 2.84 -7.09 -18.30
N ASN A 70 1.52 -6.82 -18.19
CA ASN A 70 0.95 -5.54 -17.78
C ASN A 70 0.17 -5.62 -16.45
N MET A 71 0.24 -6.75 -15.74
CA MET A 71 -0.37 -6.93 -14.42
C MET A 71 0.54 -7.81 -13.55
N MET A 72 0.76 -7.43 -12.28
CA MET A 72 1.30 -8.35 -11.28
C MET A 72 0.17 -9.13 -10.62
N HIS A 73 0.37 -10.44 -10.47
CA HIS A 73 -0.58 -11.35 -9.85
C HIS A 73 0.01 -11.96 -8.58
N PHE A 74 -0.66 -11.75 -7.45
CA PHE A 74 -0.29 -12.26 -6.13
C PHE A 74 -1.30 -13.30 -5.63
N PRO A 75 -0.86 -14.32 -4.87
CA PRO A 75 -1.78 -15.31 -4.29
C PRO A 75 -2.70 -14.73 -3.21
N SER A 76 -2.25 -13.68 -2.51
CA SER A 76 -2.98 -13.07 -1.40
C SER A 76 -2.46 -11.66 -1.09
N TRP A 77 -3.26 -10.89 -0.35
CA TRP A 77 -2.85 -9.59 0.21
C TRP A 77 -1.66 -9.71 1.17
N GLU A 78 -1.52 -10.84 1.88
CA GLU A 78 -0.34 -11.13 2.70
C GLU A 78 0.92 -11.23 1.83
N SER A 79 0.88 -11.97 0.70
CA SER A 79 2.03 -12.09 -0.21
C SER A 79 2.40 -10.75 -0.85
N PHE A 80 1.41 -9.94 -1.21
CA PHE A 80 1.63 -8.56 -1.66
C PHE A 80 2.31 -7.69 -0.58
N ALA A 81 1.83 -7.76 0.66
CA ALA A 81 2.42 -7.04 1.79
C ALA A 81 3.86 -7.49 2.08
N GLN A 82 4.12 -8.81 2.14
CA GLN A 82 5.46 -9.37 2.32
C GLN A 82 6.42 -8.93 1.20
N THR A 83 5.96 -8.91 -0.06
CA THR A 83 6.76 -8.44 -1.20
C THR A 83 7.17 -6.97 -1.04
N LEU A 84 6.25 -6.09 -0.60
CA LEU A 84 6.58 -4.69 -0.31
C LEU A 84 7.65 -4.55 0.79
N GLU A 85 7.60 -5.37 1.84
CA GLU A 85 8.62 -5.34 2.91
C GLU A 85 9.98 -5.87 2.45
N GLN A 86 9.99 -6.88 1.58
CA GLN A 86 11.21 -7.40 0.98
C GLN A 86 11.86 -6.35 0.07
N LEU A 87 11.09 -5.68 -0.78
CA LEU A 87 11.58 -4.61 -1.65
C LEU A 87 12.05 -3.36 -0.87
N GLU A 88 11.34 -2.94 0.19
CA GLU A 88 11.81 -1.89 1.11
C GLU A 88 13.19 -2.25 1.69
N THR A 89 13.33 -3.50 2.16
CA THR A 89 14.57 -4.02 2.77
C THR A 89 15.71 -4.12 1.76
N ALA A 90 15.42 -4.53 0.52
CA ALA A 90 16.39 -4.67 -0.55
C ALA A 90 16.99 -3.31 -0.95
N ILE A 91 16.17 -2.26 -1.07
CA ILE A 91 16.63 -0.88 -1.31
C ILE A 91 17.53 -0.41 -0.17
N ASP A 92 17.08 -0.54 1.09
CA ASP A 92 17.87 -0.08 2.23
C ASP A 92 19.22 -0.80 2.32
N THR A 93 19.25 -2.11 2.05
CA THR A 93 20.49 -2.92 1.97
C THR A 93 21.40 -2.47 0.83
N HIS A 94 20.84 -2.24 -0.37
CA HIS A 94 21.59 -1.78 -1.55
C HIS A 94 22.22 -0.40 -1.32
N GLU A 95 21.46 0.53 -0.76
CA GLU A 95 21.91 1.89 -0.42
C GLU A 95 22.96 1.89 0.71
N ASP A 96 22.72 1.14 1.79
CA ASP A 96 23.64 1.09 2.92
C ASP A 96 24.97 0.40 2.50
N ASN A 97 24.96 -0.59 1.61
CA ASN A 97 26.18 -1.19 1.03
C ASN A 97 27.02 -0.19 0.21
N PHE A 98 26.37 0.64 -0.63
CA PHE A 98 27.07 1.71 -1.36
C PHE A 98 27.66 2.76 -0.40
N LEU A 99 26.91 3.16 0.61
CA LEU A 99 27.32 4.14 1.61
C LEU A 99 28.40 3.62 2.57
N ASN A 100 28.44 2.32 2.88
CA ASN A 100 29.50 1.73 3.69
C ASN A 100 30.88 1.88 3.03
N SER A 101 30.94 1.82 1.70
CA SER A 101 32.19 1.99 0.93
C SER A 101 32.54 3.46 0.68
N HIS A 102 31.53 4.32 0.43
CA HIS A 102 31.74 5.67 -0.13
C HIS A 102 31.22 6.81 0.74
N GLY A 103 30.57 6.54 1.88
CA GLY A 103 29.92 7.55 2.72
C GLY A 103 30.85 8.59 3.36
N HIS A 104 32.16 8.34 3.32
CA HIS A 104 33.20 9.30 3.70
C HIS A 104 33.32 10.48 2.71
N LEU A 105 32.86 10.33 1.46
CA LEU A 105 32.86 11.39 0.46
C LEU A 105 31.86 12.52 0.81
N SER A 106 32.18 13.73 0.39
CA SER A 106 31.24 14.85 0.35
C SER A 106 30.21 14.66 -0.77
N GLU A 107 29.15 15.47 -0.76
CA GLU A 107 27.98 15.27 -1.62
C GLU A 107 28.31 15.24 -3.12
N ASP A 108 29.02 16.24 -3.65
CA ASP A 108 29.30 16.32 -5.09
C ASP A 108 30.20 15.17 -5.58
N PRO A 109 31.34 14.84 -4.94
CA PRO A 109 32.12 13.65 -5.27
C PRO A 109 31.33 12.33 -5.14
N LEU A 110 30.45 12.21 -4.16
CA LEU A 110 29.64 10.99 -3.98
C LEU A 110 28.60 10.82 -5.10
N ASN A 111 27.97 11.91 -5.53
CA ASN A 111 27.03 11.89 -6.67
C ASN A 111 27.74 11.69 -8.00
N ASP A 112 28.90 12.34 -8.20
CA ASP A 112 29.66 12.18 -9.44
C ASP A 112 30.29 10.78 -9.52
N LEU A 113 30.60 10.14 -8.37
CA LEU A 113 30.89 8.70 -8.29
C LEU A 113 29.67 7.85 -8.67
N GLU A 114 28.52 8.11 -8.05
CA GLU A 114 27.24 7.41 -8.30
C GLU A 114 26.87 7.43 -9.80
N GLU A 115 27.03 8.57 -10.47
CA GLU A 115 26.88 8.70 -11.93
C GLU A 115 27.97 7.94 -12.71
N SER A 116 29.24 8.00 -12.28
CA SER A 116 30.35 7.36 -13.01
C SER A 116 30.32 5.82 -13.00
N ILE A 117 29.73 5.21 -11.97
CA ILE A 117 29.57 3.75 -11.86
C ILE A 117 28.15 3.27 -12.20
N SER A 118 27.26 4.18 -12.60
CA SER A 118 25.83 3.93 -12.81
C SER A 118 25.15 3.22 -11.62
N HIS A 119 25.38 3.72 -10.40
CA HIS A 119 24.68 3.23 -9.20
C HIS A 119 23.26 3.81 -9.15
N HIS A 120 22.26 2.93 -9.20
CA HIS A 120 20.84 3.29 -9.16
C HIS A 120 20.23 2.88 -7.82
N PRO A 121 19.81 3.82 -6.95
CA PRO A 121 19.17 3.49 -5.67
C PRO A 121 17.87 2.65 -5.79
N ASP A 122 17.26 2.62 -6.98
CA ASP A 122 16.09 1.80 -7.32
C ASP A 122 16.45 0.47 -8.00
N GLN A 123 17.73 0.10 -8.11
CA GLN A 123 18.13 -1.13 -8.79
C GLN A 123 17.37 -2.38 -8.29
N PRO A 124 17.12 -2.59 -6.98
CA PRO A 124 16.31 -3.72 -6.53
C PRO A 124 14.86 -3.73 -7.01
N LEU A 125 14.28 -2.56 -7.35
CA LEU A 125 12.94 -2.46 -7.95
C LEU A 125 12.99 -2.74 -9.45
N ILE A 126 14.03 -2.27 -10.14
CA ILE A 126 14.28 -2.54 -11.56
C ILE A 126 14.52 -4.03 -11.77
N ASP A 127 15.36 -4.66 -10.93
CA ASP A 127 15.65 -6.09 -10.95
C ASP A 127 14.37 -6.92 -10.72
N TYR A 128 13.47 -6.45 -9.86
CA TYR A 128 12.16 -7.07 -9.63
C TYR A 128 11.26 -6.96 -10.87
N GLU A 129 11.14 -5.78 -11.47
CA GLU A 129 10.35 -5.56 -12.69
C GLU A 129 10.83 -6.43 -13.85
N ASP A 130 12.14 -6.41 -14.11
CA ASP A 130 12.76 -7.14 -15.20
C ASP A 130 12.68 -8.66 -14.99
N SER A 131 12.80 -9.16 -13.75
CA SER A 131 12.64 -10.60 -13.45
C SER A 131 11.21 -11.12 -13.61
N HIS A 132 10.20 -10.24 -13.56
CA HIS A 132 8.80 -10.58 -13.84
C HIS A 132 8.34 -10.16 -15.25
N HIS A 133 9.23 -9.59 -16.08
CA HIS A 133 8.91 -8.96 -17.37
C HIS A 133 7.75 -7.93 -17.29
N PHE A 134 7.64 -7.24 -16.15
CA PHE A 134 6.49 -6.43 -15.78
C PHE A 134 6.70 -4.94 -16.09
N CYS A 135 5.70 -4.31 -16.70
CA CYS A 135 5.62 -2.86 -16.83
C CYS A 135 4.90 -2.25 -15.62
N SER A 136 5.67 -1.73 -14.67
CA SER A 136 5.17 -1.08 -13.46
C SER A 136 4.79 0.39 -13.67
N LEU A 137 3.95 0.90 -12.77
CA LEU A 137 3.71 2.33 -12.58
C LEU A 137 5.01 3.07 -12.25
N ARG A 138 5.92 2.47 -11.47
CA ARG A 138 7.20 3.09 -11.08
C ARG A 138 8.06 3.40 -12.30
N LYS A 139 8.13 2.47 -13.25
CA LYS A 139 8.90 2.61 -14.51
C LYS A 139 8.29 3.70 -15.39
N PHE A 140 6.96 3.79 -15.44
CA PHE A 140 6.22 4.85 -16.14
C PHE A 140 6.46 6.24 -15.50
N GLU A 141 6.26 6.36 -14.19
CA GLU A 141 6.48 7.60 -13.42
C GLU A 141 7.94 8.07 -13.49
N GLU A 142 8.91 7.16 -13.41
CA GLU A 142 10.33 7.52 -13.56
C GLU A 142 10.67 8.02 -14.98
N ALA A 143 10.10 7.42 -16.03
CA ALA A 143 10.30 7.89 -17.39
C ALA A 143 9.72 9.30 -17.58
N ALA A 144 8.53 9.56 -17.05
CA ALA A 144 7.87 10.87 -17.08
C ALA A 144 8.63 11.92 -16.24
N GLU A 145 9.07 11.60 -15.03
CA GLU A 145 9.92 12.47 -14.19
C GLU A 145 11.24 12.81 -14.89
N ASN A 146 11.90 11.83 -15.51
CA ASN A 146 13.15 12.06 -16.24
C ASN A 146 12.94 12.97 -17.45
N ALA A 147 11.86 12.79 -18.22
CA ALA A 147 11.51 13.66 -19.34
C ALA A 147 11.23 15.11 -18.88
N TRP A 148 10.50 15.28 -17.76
CA TRP A 148 10.29 16.59 -17.14
C TRP A 148 11.60 17.25 -16.69
N LEU A 149 12.52 16.50 -16.07
CA LEU A 149 13.84 17.00 -15.69
C LEU A 149 14.73 17.35 -16.89
N ASP A 150 14.58 16.69 -18.03
CA ASP A 150 15.34 16.99 -19.24
C ASP A 150 14.86 18.26 -19.96
N ALA A 151 13.57 18.57 -19.86
CA ALA A 151 12.97 19.83 -20.30
C ALA A 151 13.29 21.03 -19.37
N SER A 152 14.07 20.83 -18.30
CA SER A 152 14.27 21.85 -17.25
C SER A 152 15.18 23.05 -17.59
N ASP A 153 15.68 23.09 -18.83
CA ASP A 153 16.34 24.25 -19.43
C ASP A 153 15.42 25.07 -20.36
N GLN A 154 14.17 24.64 -20.56
CA GLN A 154 13.22 25.32 -21.44
C GLN A 154 12.54 26.53 -20.75
N PRO A 155 12.21 27.61 -21.49
CA PRO A 155 11.47 28.73 -20.95
C PRO A 155 10.09 28.32 -20.42
N GLY A 156 9.73 28.79 -19.23
CA GLY A 156 8.42 28.52 -18.62
C GLY A 156 8.36 27.26 -17.75
N TRP A 157 9.39 26.40 -17.76
CA TRP A 157 9.48 25.25 -16.87
C TRP A 157 9.50 25.66 -15.39
N THR A 158 8.66 25.05 -14.57
CA THR A 158 8.64 25.22 -13.11
C THR A 158 8.84 23.90 -12.38
N PHE A 159 9.22 24.00 -11.10
CA PHE A 159 9.40 22.83 -10.24
C PHE A 159 8.06 22.19 -9.83
N ASP A 160 6.95 22.91 -9.97
CA ASP A 160 5.62 22.49 -9.55
C ASP A 160 4.77 21.92 -10.71
N ASP A 161 5.25 22.02 -11.96
CA ASP A 161 4.55 21.53 -13.17
C ASP A 161 4.41 20.00 -13.22
N TRP A 162 5.24 19.28 -12.46
CA TRP A 162 5.20 17.82 -12.37
C TRP A 162 4.10 17.38 -11.41
N ALA A 163 2.96 16.94 -11.94
CA ALA A 163 1.96 16.20 -11.18
C ALA A 163 2.40 14.73 -11.08
N GLU A 164 2.68 14.27 -9.86
CA GLU A 164 2.87 12.83 -9.62
C GLU A 164 1.53 12.11 -9.59
N ASN A 165 1.55 10.78 -9.75
CA ASN A 165 0.39 9.96 -9.48
C ASN A 165 -0.25 10.29 -8.11
N GLN A 166 -1.51 10.71 -8.14
CA GLN A 166 -2.25 11.21 -6.98
C GLN A 166 -2.65 10.12 -5.96
N PHE A 167 -2.48 8.84 -6.31
CA PHE A 167 -2.90 7.69 -5.50
C PHE A 167 -1.69 7.03 -4.81
N ILE A 168 -0.62 6.81 -5.56
CA ILE A 168 0.54 6.03 -5.13
C ILE A 168 1.81 6.85 -5.29
N VAL A 169 2.37 7.36 -4.18
CA VAL A 169 3.59 8.18 -4.18
C VAL A 169 4.87 7.43 -3.71
N ASP A 170 4.73 6.23 -3.14
CA ASP A 170 5.85 5.36 -2.73
C ASP A 170 6.33 4.50 -3.93
N PRO A 171 7.56 4.71 -4.45
CA PRO A 171 8.08 3.92 -5.58
C PRO A 171 8.05 2.41 -5.36
N VAL A 172 8.11 1.94 -4.10
CA VAL A 172 8.04 0.50 -3.79
C VAL A 172 6.64 -0.06 -4.05
N GLU A 173 5.58 0.71 -3.81
CA GLU A 173 4.23 0.30 -4.25
C GLU A 173 4.06 0.44 -5.75
N GLN A 174 4.51 1.56 -6.33
CA GLN A 174 4.45 1.77 -7.79
C GLN A 174 5.14 0.64 -8.57
N THR A 175 6.05 -0.12 -7.95
CA THR A 175 6.72 -1.30 -8.54
C THR A 175 5.77 -2.50 -8.74
N LEU A 176 4.69 -2.59 -7.95
CA LEU A 176 3.76 -3.72 -7.95
C LEU A 176 2.42 -3.44 -8.65
N TYR A 177 2.08 -2.16 -8.86
CA TYR A 177 0.93 -1.76 -9.67
C TYR A 177 1.33 -1.49 -11.11
N ASN A 178 0.41 -1.70 -12.05
CA ASN A 178 0.59 -1.29 -13.44
C ASN A 178 0.32 0.23 -13.62
N PRO A 179 0.60 0.82 -14.79
CA PRO A 179 0.40 2.26 -15.03
C PRO A 179 -1.06 2.73 -14.91
N GLN A 180 -2.02 1.80 -14.85
CA GLN A 180 -3.45 2.06 -14.64
C GLN A 180 -3.87 2.01 -13.15
N ASN A 181 -2.92 1.87 -12.22
CA ASN A 181 -3.14 1.64 -10.78
C ASN A 181 -3.87 0.34 -10.46
N GLU A 182 -3.56 -0.72 -11.20
CA GLU A 182 -4.18 -2.04 -11.03
C GLU A 182 -3.17 -3.08 -10.54
N VAL A 183 -3.65 -4.01 -9.70
CA VAL A 183 -2.94 -5.21 -9.27
C VAL A 183 -3.94 -6.37 -9.18
N MET A 184 -3.50 -7.60 -9.47
CA MET A 184 -4.33 -8.79 -9.32
C MET A 184 -3.98 -9.56 -8.04
N ILE A 185 -4.96 -9.82 -7.19
CA ILE A 185 -4.83 -10.61 -5.96
C ILE A 185 -5.81 -11.79 -6.05
N CYS A 186 -5.28 -13.00 -6.22
CA CYS A 186 -6.07 -14.18 -6.57
C CYS A 186 -6.98 -13.85 -7.78
N ASN A 187 -8.23 -14.32 -7.80
CA ASN A 187 -9.11 -14.10 -8.96
C ASN A 187 -9.63 -12.66 -9.13
N PHE A 188 -9.21 -11.69 -8.29
CA PHE A 188 -9.72 -10.32 -8.32
C PHE A 188 -8.65 -9.30 -8.73
N ILE A 189 -9.01 -8.39 -9.63
CA ILE A 189 -8.20 -7.22 -10.00
C ILE A 189 -8.70 -6.04 -9.17
N TYR A 190 -7.78 -5.43 -8.42
CA TYR A 190 -8.03 -4.24 -7.62
C TYR A 190 -7.46 -3.03 -8.35
N LYS A 191 -8.32 -2.06 -8.65
CA LYS A 191 -7.99 -0.81 -9.30
C LYS A 191 -8.23 0.35 -8.35
N GLU A 192 -7.20 1.17 -8.17
CA GLU A 192 -7.28 2.38 -7.34
C GLU A 192 -7.90 3.54 -8.13
N MET A 193 -8.93 4.18 -7.57
CA MET A 193 -9.68 5.29 -8.17
C MET A 193 -9.82 6.45 -7.14
N ALA A 194 -10.36 7.59 -7.57
CA ALA A 194 -10.52 8.77 -6.71
C ALA A 194 -11.62 8.60 -5.67
N GLU A 195 -12.65 7.85 -6.02
CA GLU A 195 -13.82 7.55 -5.21
C GLU A 195 -13.59 6.32 -4.30
N GLY A 196 -12.55 5.52 -4.55
CA GLY A 196 -12.26 4.31 -3.80
C GLY A 196 -11.56 3.22 -4.61
N TRP A 197 -11.92 1.96 -4.35
CA TRP A 197 -11.43 0.81 -5.11
C TRP A 197 -12.52 0.22 -6.00
N LEU A 198 -12.18 0.00 -7.26
CA LEU A 198 -12.91 -0.91 -8.13
C LEU A 198 -12.30 -2.31 -8.00
N ILE A 199 -13.13 -3.29 -7.68
CA ILE A 199 -12.75 -4.70 -7.53
C ILE A 199 -13.42 -5.47 -8.67
N VAL A 200 -12.65 -6.17 -9.50
CA VAL A 200 -13.16 -6.86 -10.70
C VAL A 200 -12.83 -8.35 -10.62
N ASP A 201 -13.83 -9.22 -10.75
CA ASP A 201 -13.60 -10.66 -10.92
C ASP A 201 -12.98 -10.89 -12.31
N SER A 202 -11.69 -11.22 -12.33
CA SER A 202 -10.90 -11.46 -13.55
C SER A 202 -11.43 -12.60 -14.42
N THR A 203 -12.25 -13.49 -13.85
CA THR A 203 -12.84 -14.65 -14.54
C THR A 203 -14.17 -14.31 -15.21
N HIS A 204 -14.79 -13.18 -14.86
CA HIS A 204 -16.05 -12.75 -15.44
C HIS A 204 -15.87 -12.29 -16.91
N PRO A 205 -16.75 -12.67 -17.85
CA PRO A 205 -16.60 -12.30 -19.28
C PRO A 205 -16.45 -10.79 -19.54
N ASP A 206 -17.13 -9.96 -18.73
CA ASP A 206 -17.09 -8.49 -18.84
C ASP A 206 -15.95 -7.81 -18.06
N ALA A 207 -15.04 -8.56 -17.42
CA ALA A 207 -13.94 -8.00 -16.62
C ALA A 207 -13.06 -7.01 -17.40
N SER A 208 -12.76 -7.36 -18.66
CA SER A 208 -12.02 -6.51 -19.60
C SER A 208 -12.77 -5.21 -19.92
N SER A 209 -14.09 -5.30 -20.09
CA SER A 209 -14.97 -4.16 -20.36
C SER A 209 -15.10 -3.22 -19.14
N ALA A 210 -15.19 -3.78 -17.94
CA ALA A 210 -15.26 -3.02 -16.69
C ALA A 210 -13.98 -2.21 -16.43
N LEU A 211 -12.82 -2.84 -16.57
CA LEU A 211 -11.52 -2.15 -16.46
C LEU A 211 -11.30 -1.15 -17.59
N GLY A 212 -11.69 -1.48 -18.83
CA GLY A 212 -11.65 -0.55 -19.95
C GLY A 212 -12.47 0.72 -19.68
N SER A 213 -13.72 0.56 -19.22
CA SER A 213 -14.60 1.68 -18.84
C SER A 213 -13.98 2.58 -17.75
N ALA A 214 -13.36 1.99 -16.73
CA ALA A 214 -12.65 2.74 -15.70
C ALA A 214 -11.38 3.45 -16.23
N ASN A 215 -10.66 2.82 -17.17
CA ASN A 215 -9.48 3.39 -17.83
C ASN A 215 -9.81 4.49 -18.85
N GLU A 216 -11.03 4.51 -19.39
CA GLU A 216 -11.58 5.60 -20.19
C GLU A 216 -12.00 6.82 -19.35
N GLY A 217 -11.97 6.70 -18.02
CA GLY A 217 -12.23 7.80 -17.08
C GLY A 217 -13.67 7.91 -16.58
N ASN A 218 -14.48 6.85 -16.71
CA ASN A 218 -15.79 6.78 -16.04
C ASN A 218 -15.60 6.65 -14.52
N SER A 219 -16.49 7.27 -13.72
CA SER A 219 -16.42 7.21 -12.26
C SER A 219 -16.73 5.81 -11.73
N LEU A 220 -16.34 5.55 -10.48
CA LEU A 220 -16.60 4.28 -9.81
C LEU A 220 -18.08 3.90 -9.86
N GLU A 221 -19.01 4.84 -9.59
CA GLU A 221 -20.45 4.61 -9.67
C GLU A 221 -20.93 4.25 -11.09
N GLN A 222 -20.37 4.88 -12.12
CA GLN A 222 -20.74 4.60 -13.51
C GLN A 222 -20.32 3.18 -13.92
N VAL A 223 -19.12 2.75 -13.52
CA VAL A 223 -18.63 1.39 -13.76
C VAL A 223 -19.49 0.37 -13.01
N ILE A 224 -19.83 0.62 -11.74
CA ILE A 224 -20.71 -0.27 -10.96
C ILE A 224 -22.13 -0.31 -11.51
N GLN A 225 -22.70 0.81 -11.95
CA GLN A 225 -24.03 0.82 -12.57
C GLN A 225 -24.09 -0.03 -13.85
N GLN A 226 -22.97 -0.13 -14.58
CA GLN A 226 -22.88 -0.89 -15.83
C GLN A 226 -22.47 -2.36 -15.64
N PHE A 227 -21.59 -2.65 -14.67
CA PHE A 227 -20.92 -3.96 -14.53
C PHE A 227 -21.05 -4.60 -13.14
N GLY A 228 -21.71 -3.93 -12.19
CA GLY A 228 -21.83 -4.38 -10.79
C GLY A 228 -22.74 -5.59 -10.58
N GLY A 229 -23.62 -5.89 -11.54
CA GLY A 229 -24.66 -6.90 -11.40
C GLY A 229 -25.84 -6.39 -10.56
N ASN A 230 -26.58 -7.31 -9.95
CA ASN A 230 -27.68 -6.99 -9.03
C ASN A 230 -27.64 -7.94 -7.83
N GLU A 231 -28.56 -7.78 -6.86
CA GLU A 231 -28.61 -8.61 -5.65
C GLU A 231 -28.73 -10.13 -5.93
N GLU A 232 -29.25 -10.53 -7.09
CA GLU A 232 -29.44 -11.93 -7.50
C GLU A 232 -28.29 -12.48 -8.38
N GLN A 233 -27.46 -11.61 -8.95
CA GLN A 233 -26.41 -11.94 -9.91
C GLN A 233 -25.16 -11.10 -9.66
N ALA A 234 -24.09 -11.75 -9.17
CA ALA A 234 -22.77 -11.14 -9.09
C ALA A 234 -22.34 -10.65 -10.48
N GLY A 235 -22.05 -9.35 -10.61
CA GLY A 235 -21.51 -8.77 -11.83
C GLY A 235 -20.01 -8.99 -11.97
N ALA A 236 -19.43 -8.35 -12.97
CA ALA A 236 -17.98 -8.34 -13.16
C ALA A 236 -17.26 -7.51 -12.08
N ALA A 237 -17.94 -6.54 -11.49
CA ALA A 237 -17.35 -5.52 -10.63
C ALA A 237 -18.06 -5.37 -9.28
N SER A 238 -17.33 -4.89 -8.28
CA SER A 238 -17.85 -4.30 -7.04
C SER A 238 -16.97 -3.13 -6.63
N ALA A 239 -17.43 -2.32 -5.68
CA ALA A 239 -16.73 -1.12 -5.25
C ALA A 239 -16.61 -1.04 -3.72
N GLU A 240 -15.47 -0.53 -3.27
CA GLU A 240 -15.24 -0.08 -1.90
C GLU A 240 -15.05 1.44 -1.95
N PHE A 241 -16.09 2.20 -1.61
CA PHE A 241 -16.07 3.66 -1.65
C PHE A 241 -15.33 4.24 -0.43
N ILE A 242 -14.53 5.29 -0.65
CA ILE A 242 -13.98 6.12 0.42
C ILE A 242 -15.15 6.85 1.08
N ASN A 243 -15.39 6.59 2.37
CA ASN A 243 -16.36 7.36 3.15
C ASN A 243 -15.79 8.75 3.45
N PRO A 244 -16.34 9.85 2.89
CA PRO A 244 -15.80 11.19 3.07
C PRO A 244 -16.09 11.79 4.46
N ASN A 245 -16.99 11.18 5.23
CA ASN A 245 -17.35 11.63 6.58
C ASN A 245 -16.57 10.89 7.68
N ALA A 246 -15.67 9.98 7.31
CA ALA A 246 -14.89 9.22 8.26
C ALA A 246 -13.68 10.06 8.74
N CYS A 247 -13.19 9.86 9.97
CA CYS A 247 -11.99 10.51 10.53
C CYS A 247 -10.65 10.12 9.81
N PHE A 248 -10.72 9.66 8.56
CA PHE A 248 -9.73 8.78 7.92
C PHE A 248 -9.47 9.19 6.46
N TYR A 249 -8.84 10.36 6.27
CA TYR A 249 -8.49 10.81 4.93
C TYR A 249 -7.28 10.05 4.37
N LYS A 250 -7.50 9.32 3.28
CA LYS A 250 -6.44 8.82 2.40
C LYS A 250 -5.77 10.01 1.71
N SER A 251 -4.78 10.60 2.36
CA SER A 251 -4.01 11.73 1.82
C SER A 251 -2.73 11.24 1.15
N SER A 252 -2.65 11.52 -0.16
CA SER A 252 -1.41 11.56 -0.93
C SER A 252 -1.19 12.97 -1.45
N ASP A 253 -0.32 13.72 -0.77
CA ASP A 253 0.16 15.05 -1.22
C ASP A 253 1.60 14.91 -1.70
N SER A 254 1.94 15.58 -2.81
CA SER A 254 3.31 15.64 -3.31
C SER A 254 3.64 17.04 -3.81
N LYS A 255 4.49 17.75 -3.06
CA LYS A 255 4.73 19.19 -3.23
C LYS A 255 6.19 19.51 -3.50
N GLY A 256 6.42 20.28 -4.55
CA GLY A 256 7.70 20.91 -4.86
C GLY A 256 8.07 21.99 -3.84
N VAL A 257 9.35 22.05 -3.48
CA VAL A 257 9.92 23.12 -2.66
C VAL A 257 11.29 23.48 -3.21
N GLN A 258 11.39 24.64 -3.86
CA GLN A 258 12.69 25.21 -4.20
C GLN A 258 13.33 25.82 -2.94
N LEU A 259 14.51 25.33 -2.58
CA LEU A 259 15.23 25.75 -1.37
C LEU A 259 16.28 26.83 -1.66
N SER A 260 16.86 26.82 -2.86
CA SER A 260 17.73 27.89 -3.35
C SER A 260 17.86 27.84 -4.88
N GLY A 261 18.68 28.73 -5.47
CA GLY A 261 18.89 28.79 -6.92
C GLY A 261 19.47 27.52 -7.57
N SER A 262 20.02 26.59 -6.78
CA SER A 262 20.61 25.33 -7.27
C SER A 262 20.08 24.06 -6.57
N TYR A 263 19.15 24.18 -5.62
CA TYR A 263 18.63 23.05 -4.84
C TYR A 263 17.11 23.10 -4.70
N ALA A 264 16.47 21.95 -4.88
CA ALA A 264 15.05 21.75 -4.69
C ALA A 264 14.78 20.35 -4.13
N MET A 265 13.66 20.21 -3.43
CA MET A 265 13.16 18.91 -2.98
C MET A 265 11.70 18.76 -3.40
N LYS A 266 11.25 17.53 -3.58
CA LYS A 266 9.83 17.19 -3.61
C LYS A 266 9.54 16.36 -2.37
N LYS A 267 8.60 16.84 -1.54
CA LYS A 267 8.11 16.09 -0.38
C LYS A 267 6.84 15.34 -0.79
N SER A 268 6.74 14.08 -0.41
CA SER A 268 5.57 13.26 -0.71
C SER A 268 5.10 12.55 0.56
N ASN A 269 3.81 12.67 0.86
CA ASN A 269 3.17 12.03 2.00
C ASN A 269 2.21 10.96 1.51
N GLN A 270 2.11 9.86 2.26
CA GLN A 270 1.14 8.82 1.99
C GLN A 270 0.53 8.32 3.30
N MET A 271 -0.77 8.50 3.44
CA MET A 271 -1.56 7.89 4.49
C MET A 271 -2.20 6.59 4.00
N ARG A 272 -1.85 5.46 4.63
CA ARG A 272 -2.49 4.18 4.31
C ARG A 272 -3.50 3.79 5.37
N ASN A 273 -4.77 4.08 5.08
CA ASN A 273 -5.89 3.38 5.69
C ASN A 273 -6.02 1.98 5.05
N ARG A 274 -5.05 1.08 5.31
CA ARG A 274 -5.15 -0.33 4.90
C ARG A 274 -5.99 -1.09 5.93
N THR A 275 -7.29 -1.09 5.72
CA THR A 275 -8.24 -1.98 6.41
C THR A 275 -8.83 -2.94 5.37
N PHE A 276 -7.99 -3.82 4.82
CA PHE A 276 -8.51 -4.97 4.07
C PHE A 276 -8.83 -6.06 5.09
N ASP A 277 -10.12 -6.32 5.33
CA ASP A 277 -10.61 -7.22 6.40
C ASP A 277 -10.41 -8.72 6.10
N PHE A 278 -9.36 -9.04 5.35
CA PHE A 278 -9.06 -10.37 4.83
C PHE A 278 -7.81 -10.95 5.47
N THR A 279 -8.02 -11.45 6.70
CA THR A 279 -7.18 -12.38 7.50
C THR A 279 -5.88 -11.85 8.11
N ASP A 280 -5.70 -12.16 9.40
CA ASP A 280 -4.54 -12.28 10.33
C ASP A 280 -3.16 -11.63 10.06
N ALA A 281 -2.81 -11.24 8.85
CA ALA A 281 -1.58 -10.53 8.47
C ALA A 281 -1.56 -9.05 8.92
N GLY A 282 -2.03 -8.81 10.15
CA GLY A 282 -1.85 -7.59 10.92
C GLY A 282 -2.47 -6.35 10.27
N ASN A 283 -3.76 -6.12 10.52
CA ASN A 283 -4.41 -4.82 10.42
C ASN A 283 -3.46 -3.76 11.00
N THR A 284 -2.76 -3.01 10.14
CA THR A 284 -1.66 -2.13 10.53
C THR A 284 -1.71 -0.89 9.66
N LYS A 285 -2.03 0.25 10.27
CA LYS A 285 -2.06 1.51 9.54
C LYS A 285 -0.64 2.06 9.42
N VAL A 286 -0.30 2.54 8.23
CA VAL A 286 1.08 2.90 7.88
C VAL A 286 1.10 4.30 7.27
N PHE A 287 1.71 5.22 7.98
CA PHE A 287 2.00 6.57 7.49
C PHE A 287 3.42 6.58 6.94
N LYS A 288 3.60 7.11 5.72
CA LYS A 288 4.91 7.23 5.08
C LYS A 288 5.14 8.66 4.62
N ALA A 289 6.33 9.18 4.88
CA ALA A 289 6.79 10.46 4.37
C ALA A 289 8.11 10.26 3.62
N PHE A 290 8.21 10.83 2.41
CA PHE A 290 9.34 10.68 1.49
C PHE A 290 9.89 12.03 1.03
N THR A 291 11.21 12.14 0.91
CA THR A 291 11.85 13.27 0.22
C THR A 291 12.54 12.78 -1.04
N ARG A 292 12.23 13.36 -2.20
CA ARG A 292 13.04 13.26 -3.43
C ARG A 292 13.91 14.52 -3.55
N ASN A 293 15.20 14.34 -3.82
CA ASN A 293 16.21 15.41 -3.76
C ASN A 293 16.75 15.77 -5.15
N TYR A 294 16.85 17.07 -5.45
CA TYR A 294 17.24 17.56 -6.77
C TYR A 294 18.25 18.71 -6.69
N LYS A 295 19.17 18.76 -7.66
CA LYS A 295 20.19 19.80 -7.79
C LYS A 295 20.31 20.26 -9.23
N LYS A 296 20.59 21.56 -9.42
CA LYS A 296 20.84 22.16 -10.74
C LYS A 296 22.34 22.11 -11.05
N LYS A 297 22.73 21.39 -12.11
CA LYS A 297 24.11 21.30 -12.62
C LYS A 297 24.09 21.66 -14.11
N ASN A 298 24.97 22.58 -14.55
CA ASN A 298 25.03 23.05 -15.94
C ASN A 298 23.65 23.46 -16.51
N SER A 299 22.91 24.28 -15.76
CA SER A 299 21.56 24.76 -16.08
C SER A 299 20.43 23.73 -16.16
N LYS A 300 20.69 22.42 -16.01
CA LYS A 300 19.65 21.38 -15.94
C LYS A 300 19.46 20.87 -14.51
N TRP A 301 18.23 20.57 -14.14
CA TRP A 301 17.89 19.87 -12.90
C TRP A 301 18.10 18.36 -13.05
N ARG A 302 18.57 17.72 -11.97
CA ARG A 302 18.85 16.28 -11.89
C ARG A 302 18.49 15.75 -10.50
N LYS A 303 17.99 14.49 -10.44
CA LYS A 303 17.93 13.68 -9.21
C LYS A 303 19.34 13.56 -8.63
N ARG A 304 19.52 13.88 -7.34
CA ARG A 304 20.83 13.80 -6.66
C ARG A 304 20.66 13.30 -5.22
N ARG A 305 21.64 12.56 -4.72
CA ARG A 305 21.79 12.22 -3.30
C ARG A 305 22.18 13.48 -2.53
N ILE A 306 21.42 13.81 -1.48
CA ILE A 306 21.64 14.99 -0.65
C ILE A 306 21.47 14.58 0.81
N SER A 307 22.10 15.29 1.75
CA SER A 307 21.83 15.09 3.18
C SER A 307 20.45 15.64 3.55
N SER A 308 19.47 14.74 3.66
CA SER A 308 18.10 15.06 4.06
C SER A 308 17.60 14.21 5.24
N SER A 309 16.50 14.64 5.82
CA SER A 309 15.68 13.86 6.75
C SER A 309 14.21 14.01 6.40
N ALA A 310 13.45 12.93 6.53
CA ALA A 310 12.00 12.95 6.65
C ALA A 310 11.63 12.59 8.09
N ARG A 311 10.57 13.22 8.61
CA ARG A 311 10.01 13.05 9.95
C ARG A 311 8.49 13.04 9.82
N ILE A 312 7.83 12.26 10.66
CA ILE A 312 6.38 12.33 10.88
C ILE A 312 6.20 12.75 12.33
N TYR A 313 5.30 13.69 12.59
CA TYR A 313 4.93 14.18 13.91
C TYR A 313 3.47 14.66 13.90
N GLY A 314 2.86 14.78 15.06
CA GLY A 314 1.45 15.12 15.21
C GLY A 314 0.61 13.94 15.68
N ASP A 315 -0.69 14.18 15.76
CA ASP A 315 -1.60 13.38 16.56
C ASP A 315 -2.26 12.26 15.74
N THR A 316 -2.51 11.13 16.38
CA THR A 316 -3.37 10.08 15.83
C THR A 316 -4.67 10.01 16.60
N TYR A 317 -5.73 9.61 15.91
CA TYR A 317 -7.06 9.48 16.47
C TYR A 317 -7.55 8.06 16.30
N GLU A 318 -8.40 7.60 17.21
CA GLU A 318 -9.12 6.34 17.10
C GLU A 318 -10.61 6.59 17.01
N LYS A 319 -11.33 5.76 16.26
CA LYS A 319 -12.79 5.81 16.23
C LYS A 319 -13.36 5.43 17.58
N ASP A 320 -14.19 6.30 18.16
CA ASP A 320 -15.03 5.94 19.31
C ASP A 320 -16.09 4.93 18.85
N SER A 321 -15.86 3.65 19.15
CA SER A 321 -16.80 2.57 18.82
C SER A 321 -18.13 2.65 19.59
N SER A 322 -18.27 3.58 20.54
CA SER A 322 -19.52 3.87 21.25
C SER A 322 -20.38 4.97 20.61
N LEU A 323 -19.85 5.70 19.62
CA LEU A 323 -20.56 6.74 18.89
C LEU A 323 -21.13 6.21 17.54
N PRO A 324 -22.26 6.76 17.06
CA PRO A 324 -22.84 6.33 15.79
C PRO A 324 -22.01 6.83 14.61
N ALA A 325 -21.68 5.93 13.68
CA ALA A 325 -20.65 6.03 12.62
C ALA A 325 -20.68 7.22 11.63
N ASN A 326 -21.55 8.20 11.85
CA ASN A 326 -21.74 9.42 11.07
C ASN A 326 -21.59 10.69 11.94
N SER A 327 -20.96 10.62 13.12
CA SER A 327 -20.78 11.78 14.00
C SER A 327 -19.40 12.43 13.74
N GLU A 328 -19.37 13.75 13.51
CA GLU A 328 -18.12 14.53 13.39
C GLU A 328 -17.27 14.49 14.69
N SER A 329 -17.83 13.95 15.78
CA SER A 329 -17.17 13.76 17.07
C SER A 329 -16.54 12.37 17.28
N ASP A 330 -16.55 11.49 16.28
CA ASP A 330 -16.10 10.09 16.41
C ASP A 330 -14.59 9.89 16.63
N CYS A 331 -13.76 10.94 16.63
CA CYS A 331 -12.30 10.82 16.67
C CYS A 331 -11.73 11.06 18.10
N ILE A 332 -11.38 10.00 18.83
CA ILE A 332 -10.69 10.08 20.13
C ILE A 332 -9.21 10.40 19.92
N PHE A 333 -8.74 11.49 20.51
CA PHE A 333 -7.34 11.93 20.50
C PHE A 333 -6.41 10.97 21.26
N LYS A 334 -5.29 10.57 20.64
CA LYS A 334 -4.12 10.00 21.32
C LYS A 334 -2.88 10.87 21.10
N GLU A 335 -2.46 11.51 22.19
CA GLU A 335 -1.18 12.22 22.30
C GLU A 335 -0.03 11.21 22.21
N GLU A 336 0.88 11.38 21.25
CA GLU A 336 2.02 10.47 21.09
C GLU A 336 3.33 11.21 20.75
N GLU A 337 4.25 11.26 21.72
CA GLU A 337 5.65 11.62 21.51
C GLU A 337 6.52 10.36 21.32
N ASP A 338 6.95 10.06 20.08
CA ASP A 338 8.25 9.43 19.67
C ASP A 338 8.19 8.89 18.21
N VAL A 339 9.26 8.55 17.43
CA VAL A 339 10.68 8.95 17.25
C VAL A 339 11.26 8.06 16.12
N GLN A 340 12.32 8.35 15.33
CA GLN A 340 13.29 9.46 15.26
C GLN A 340 13.65 9.70 13.78
N GLY A 341 13.41 10.89 13.20
CA GLY A 341 13.93 11.19 11.85
C GLY A 341 15.42 11.52 11.90
N ARG A 342 16.26 10.49 11.73
CA ARG A 342 17.72 10.63 11.63
C ARG A 342 18.11 11.10 10.24
N TYR A 343 18.98 12.11 10.17
CA TYR A 343 19.58 12.51 8.89
C TYR A 343 20.42 11.35 8.33
N ARG A 344 20.21 11.02 7.05
CA ARG A 344 21.04 10.06 6.30
C ARG A 344 21.36 10.63 4.92
N LYS A 345 22.56 10.35 4.39
CA LYS A 345 22.97 10.70 3.02
C LYS A 345 22.28 9.77 1.98
N LYS A 346 20.96 9.84 1.83
CA LYS A 346 20.20 9.01 0.87
C LYS A 346 19.64 9.83 -0.29
N ARG A 347 19.45 9.21 -1.46
CA ARG A 347 18.73 9.85 -2.58
C ARG A 347 17.24 10.03 -2.23
N ARG A 348 16.70 9.17 -1.36
CA ARG A 348 15.42 9.35 -0.68
C ARG A 348 15.54 9.20 0.84
N SER A 349 15.00 10.13 1.60
CA SER A 349 14.73 9.95 3.04
C SER A 349 13.31 9.43 3.22
N LYS A 350 13.13 8.46 4.13
CA LYS A 350 11.83 7.84 4.45
C LYS A 350 11.60 7.86 5.97
N ALA A 351 10.39 8.22 6.37
CA ALA A 351 9.85 7.93 7.70
C ALA A 351 8.66 6.97 7.55
N LYS A 352 8.47 6.06 8.51
CA LYS A 352 7.39 5.06 8.54
C LYS A 352 6.87 4.94 9.96
N LEU A 353 5.63 5.38 10.21
CA LEU A 353 4.91 5.09 11.45
C LEU A 353 4.03 3.86 11.20
N ARG A 354 4.14 2.83 12.04
CA ARG A 354 3.29 1.62 11.99
C ARG A 354 2.44 1.59 13.26
N ARG A 355 1.12 1.42 13.10
CA ARG A 355 0.18 1.26 14.23
C ARG A 355 -0.54 -0.07 14.12
N PRO A 356 -0.33 -1.04 15.03
CA PRO A 356 -1.13 -2.26 15.07
C PRO A 356 -2.57 -1.91 15.49
N TYR A 357 -3.54 -2.49 14.81
CA TYR A 357 -4.97 -2.32 15.06
C TYR A 357 -5.39 -3.08 16.32
N ALA A 358 -5.95 -2.36 17.29
CA ALA A 358 -6.44 -2.91 18.54
C ALA A 358 -7.92 -3.34 18.43
N GLY A 359 -8.21 -4.34 17.57
CA GLY A 359 -9.44 -5.14 17.67
C GLY A 359 -10.77 -4.40 17.48
N GLY A 360 -10.89 -3.55 16.45
CA GLY A 360 -12.14 -2.88 16.06
C GLY A 360 -11.97 -1.38 15.81
N GLU A 361 -10.94 -0.77 16.40
CA GLU A 361 -10.74 0.67 16.41
C GLU A 361 -10.01 1.15 15.15
N GLU A 362 -10.71 1.91 14.32
CA GLU A 362 -10.10 2.55 13.16
C GLU A 362 -9.16 3.68 13.61
N ILE A 363 -7.86 3.52 13.38
CA ILE A 363 -6.84 4.57 13.63
C ILE A 363 -6.81 5.57 12.47
N GLY A 364 -6.59 6.86 12.72
CA GLY A 364 -6.76 7.92 11.75
C GLY A 364 -6.08 9.22 12.12
N THR A 365 -6.33 10.23 11.30
CA THR A 365 -5.89 11.60 11.53
C THR A 365 -6.95 12.53 10.96
N ILE A 366 -7.35 13.52 11.75
CA ILE A 366 -8.09 14.68 11.22
C ILE A 366 -7.16 15.44 10.26
N ASP A 367 -7.73 16.15 9.29
CA ASP A 367 -6.97 17.09 8.44
C ASP A 367 -6.11 18.02 9.31
N ASP A 368 -4.87 18.28 8.85
CA ASP A 368 -3.87 19.07 9.58
C ASP A 368 -3.56 18.59 11.02
N ALA A 369 -3.77 17.30 11.35
CA ALA A 369 -3.31 16.74 12.63
C ALA A 369 -1.98 15.99 12.55
N LEU A 370 -1.68 15.35 11.41
CA LEU A 370 -0.43 14.63 11.19
C LEU A 370 0.41 15.30 10.09
N PHE A 371 1.62 15.68 10.44
CA PHE A 371 2.51 16.45 9.58
C PHE A 371 3.81 15.71 9.28
N SER A 372 4.34 16.06 8.12
CA SER A 372 5.64 15.60 7.63
C SER A 372 6.67 16.73 7.69
N GLU A 373 7.73 16.58 8.46
CA GLU A 373 8.88 17.49 8.39
C GLU A 373 9.94 16.93 7.44
N HIS A 374 10.21 17.67 6.37
CA HIS A 374 11.29 17.38 5.42
C HIS A 374 12.34 18.47 5.53
N ARG A 375 13.58 18.08 5.85
CA ARG A 375 14.72 19.01 5.93
C ARG A 375 15.83 18.54 5.01
N GLN A 376 16.45 19.48 4.32
CA GLN A 376 17.65 19.31 3.50
C GLN A 376 18.70 20.27 4.05
N ARG A 377 19.91 19.79 4.39
CA ARG A 377 20.96 20.65 4.97
C ARG A 377 22.00 21.09 3.94
N PRO A 378 22.27 22.41 3.81
CA PRO A 378 23.51 22.90 3.22
C PRO A 378 24.73 22.48 4.07
N PHE A 379 25.87 22.23 3.44
CA PHE A 379 27.04 21.59 4.06
C PHE A 379 27.80 22.41 5.14
N TYR A 380 27.31 23.61 5.51
CA TYR A 380 28.06 24.57 6.35
C TYR A 380 27.73 24.52 7.85
N GLU A 381 26.77 23.70 8.28
CA GLU A 381 26.50 23.47 9.70
C GLU A 381 27.24 22.22 10.20
N THR A 382 28.34 22.43 10.91
CA THR A 382 28.96 21.39 11.75
C THR A 382 28.01 21.00 12.89
N LEU A 383 27.76 19.71 13.04
CA LEU A 383 27.07 19.16 14.21
C LEU A 383 28.07 18.88 15.33
N GLU A 384 27.89 19.55 16.46
CA GLU A 384 28.22 18.93 17.75
C GLU A 384 27.15 17.87 18.05
N PHE A 385 27.56 16.69 18.49
CA PHE A 385 26.65 15.63 18.89
C PHE A 385 26.34 15.80 20.38
N GLU A 386 25.10 16.16 20.71
CA GLU A 386 24.55 15.81 22.03
C GLU A 386 24.29 14.30 22.04
N ASN A 387 24.80 13.62 23.08
CA ASN A 387 24.72 12.16 23.27
C ASN A 387 23.41 11.74 23.95
#